data_AF-A0A375JAB5-F1
#
_entry.id   AF-A0A375JAB5-F1
#
_cell.length_a   1.000
_cell.length_b   1.000
_cell.length_c   1.000
_cell.angle_alpha   90.00
_cell.angle_beta   90.00
_cell.angle_gamma   90.00
#
_symmetry.space_group_name_H-M   'P 1'
#
loop_
_entity.id
_entity.type
_entity.pdbx_description
1 polymer ?
#
loop_
_entity_poly.entity_id
_entity_poly.type
_entity_poly.pdbx_seq_one_letter_code
_entity_poly.pdbx_strand_id
1 'polypeptide(L)'
;MRRHPRPGSPVLPHLLPDPLCGSPDLRRRRFVQGLAAGGVVAGLAGFGGSAWGQHAGHGGGARDGQPAPAGSGAGPVLRGTEFDLVIGESLVNYTGKPTIATTINGMLPGPTLRWREGDTVTIRVTNRLREDTSIHWHGIILPYQMDGVPGISFPGIPPGETFTYRFKVTQTGSYWYHSHSGFQEMTGVYGGIVIDPASGHERAHADRDHTVLLSDWTDEDPMRVLNKLKIQGDYYNYNQPTVVDFFRDVSRDGLKQALDKRRMWNQMRMSPTDLADLSSATLTHLANGVTPAGNWTGLFRRGETVRLRFINGSGNTFYDVRIPGLKLRVVQVDGQDIEPVTVDEFRFGPGETCDAIVTPRDEAYTLFAQSMDRTGYARGTLAVREGLSAPVPALDRAEWLTMTDMMGAMTGHGGHGGHGGHDAHAGHGAMPMAGMDHAGMDHSQHAMAPSDALRVPSKTARHARTEYGASTDMRVDMARTNLDDPGIGLRNNGRRVLTLADQHTIGGAMDARGPGREVELHLTGNMERYTWSFDGVEFGKSTPIFFKHGERLRVILHNDTMMTHPMHLHGMWSELEAPDGSFQARRHTIPVQPAQRISFLVTADALGRWAWHCHLMLHMDAGMFREVVVA
;
A
#
# COMPACT_ATOMS: atom_id res chain seq x y z
N MET A 1 6.91 -50.51 -73.19
CA MET A 1 6.36 -49.44 -72.33
C MET A 1 5.23 -50.01 -71.48
N ARG A 2 5.56 -50.44 -70.25
CA ARG A 2 5.01 -50.01 -68.94
C ARG A 2 3.55 -50.35 -68.63
N ARG A 3 3.39 -51.42 -67.83
CA ARG A 3 2.34 -51.59 -66.81
C ARG A 3 2.91 -52.27 -65.55
N HIS A 4 2.63 -51.64 -64.39
CA HIS A 4 2.59 -52.13 -62.99
C HIS A 4 3.88 -52.59 -62.26
N PRO A 5 3.91 -52.70 -60.91
CA PRO A 5 2.95 -52.31 -59.83
C PRO A 5 3.58 -51.58 -58.58
N ARG A 6 2.76 -51.21 -57.57
CA ARG A 6 3.17 -50.87 -56.17
C ARG A 6 3.70 -52.13 -55.42
N PRO A 7 4.57 -52.06 -54.37
CA PRO A 7 4.25 -51.66 -52.97
C PRO A 7 5.43 -50.88 -52.29
N GLY A 8 5.39 -50.28 -51.10
CA GLY A 8 5.04 -50.74 -49.74
C GLY A 8 5.88 -49.93 -48.73
N SER A 9 5.35 -49.66 -47.54
CA SER A 9 5.98 -48.86 -46.47
C SER A 9 7.21 -49.52 -45.83
N PRO A 10 8.09 -48.74 -45.15
CA PRO A 10 8.79 -49.24 -43.99
C PRO A 10 8.45 -48.47 -42.70
N VAL A 11 8.44 -49.27 -41.65
CA VAL A 11 8.17 -49.00 -40.23
C VAL A 11 9.34 -48.23 -39.60
N LEU A 12 9.04 -47.24 -38.76
CA LEU A 12 9.99 -46.65 -37.80
C LEU A 12 9.65 -47.14 -36.38
N PRO A 13 10.63 -47.62 -35.59
CA PRO A 13 10.37 -48.25 -34.30
C PRO A 13 10.15 -47.22 -33.17
N HIS A 14 9.31 -47.62 -32.23
CA HIS A 14 9.06 -46.97 -30.94
C HIS A 14 10.36 -46.80 -30.14
N LEU A 15 10.63 -45.55 -29.72
CA LEU A 15 11.53 -45.25 -28.62
C LEU A 15 10.71 -44.58 -27.50
N LEU A 16 10.69 -45.26 -26.36
CA LEU A 16 10.14 -44.82 -25.09
C LEU A 16 10.88 -43.54 -24.62
N PRO A 17 10.21 -42.55 -24.02
CA PRO A 17 10.91 -41.46 -23.36
C PRO A 17 11.46 -41.93 -22.01
N ASP A 18 12.78 -41.79 -21.84
CA ASP A 18 13.48 -41.96 -20.57
C ASP A 18 12.94 -40.99 -19.50
N PRO A 19 12.73 -41.45 -18.25
CA PRO A 19 12.26 -40.62 -17.16
C PRO A 19 13.46 -39.95 -16.48
N LEU A 20 13.95 -38.86 -17.06
CA LEU A 20 14.87 -37.94 -16.37
C LEU A 20 14.38 -36.51 -16.48
N CYS A 21 13.12 -36.29 -16.10
CA CYS A 21 12.66 -34.99 -15.67
C CYS A 21 12.84 -34.93 -14.15
N GLY A 22 14.04 -34.54 -13.73
CA GLY A 22 14.30 -34.21 -12.33
C GLY A 22 13.33 -33.11 -11.92
N SER A 23 12.51 -33.38 -10.92
CA SER A 23 11.65 -32.39 -10.28
C SER A 23 12.48 -31.14 -9.93
N PRO A 24 12.00 -29.92 -10.20
CA PRO A 24 12.65 -28.74 -9.66
C PRO A 24 12.66 -28.90 -8.13
N ASP A 25 13.87 -29.00 -7.58
CA ASP A 25 14.13 -29.18 -6.16
C ASP A 25 13.65 -27.93 -5.41
N LEU A 26 12.37 -27.96 -4.99
CA LEU A 26 11.67 -26.95 -4.18
C LEU A 26 12.33 -26.71 -2.79
N ARG A 27 13.50 -27.29 -2.52
CA ARG A 27 14.20 -27.23 -1.22
C ARG A 27 15.27 -26.14 -1.10
N ARG A 28 15.48 -25.26 -2.08
CA ARG A 28 16.63 -24.32 -2.08
C ARG A 28 16.43 -22.91 -1.52
N ARG A 29 15.24 -22.56 -1.03
CA ARG A 29 15.07 -21.48 -0.05
C ARG A 29 14.25 -22.00 1.13
N ARG A 30 14.90 -22.70 2.06
CA ARG A 30 14.48 -22.54 3.46
C ARG A 30 14.48 -21.04 3.70
N PHE A 31 13.47 -20.48 4.36
CA PHE A 31 13.45 -19.10 4.85
C PHE A 31 14.81 -18.77 5.50
N VAL A 32 15.76 -18.25 4.72
CA VAL A 32 17.11 -17.94 5.19
C VAL A 32 16.96 -16.57 5.81
N GLN A 33 16.61 -16.59 7.09
CA GLN A 33 16.66 -15.41 7.93
C GLN A 33 18.15 -15.07 8.14
N GLY A 34 18.78 -14.37 7.19
CA GLY A 34 20.16 -13.94 7.33
C GLY A 34 20.31 -13.03 8.54
N LEU A 35 21.36 -13.21 9.36
CA LEU A 35 21.67 -12.35 10.53
C LEU A 35 22.17 -10.94 10.14
N ALA A 36 22.07 -10.55 8.87
CA ALA A 36 22.56 -9.27 8.41
C ALA A 36 21.63 -8.14 8.83
N ALA A 37 22.14 -7.22 9.66
CA ALA A 37 21.70 -5.84 9.65
C ALA A 37 22.23 -5.19 8.35
N GLY A 38 21.49 -4.24 7.76
CA GLY A 38 21.90 -3.45 6.60
C GLY A 38 23.14 -2.56 6.80
N GLY A 39 24.15 -3.03 7.54
CA GLY A 39 25.48 -2.45 7.58
C GLY A 39 26.26 -2.87 6.35
N VAL A 40 26.74 -1.87 5.61
CA VAL A 40 27.73 -2.00 4.52
C VAL A 40 28.79 -3.02 4.92
N VAL A 41 29.08 -4.00 4.06
CA VAL A 41 30.30 -4.80 4.21
C VAL A 41 31.46 -3.82 4.07
N ALA A 42 32.06 -3.42 5.18
CA ALA A 42 33.25 -2.59 5.20
C ALA A 42 34.40 -3.38 4.57
N GLY A 43 34.56 -3.25 3.25
CA GLY A 43 35.73 -3.70 2.53
C GLY A 43 36.92 -2.85 2.93
N LEU A 44 37.76 -3.35 3.82
CA LEU A 44 39.09 -2.82 4.06
C LEU A 44 39.96 -3.02 2.81
N ALA A 45 40.06 -2.01 1.95
CA ALA A 45 41.22 -1.78 1.07
C ALA A 45 41.21 -0.33 0.58
N GLY A 46 42.31 0.38 0.84
CA GLY A 46 42.38 1.84 0.85
C GLY A 46 42.23 2.55 -0.49
N PHE A 47 41.62 3.73 -0.42
CA PHE A 47 41.97 4.88 -1.25
C PHE A 47 42.11 6.09 -0.34
N GLY A 48 43.34 6.60 -0.28
CA GLY A 48 43.68 7.79 0.49
C GLY A 48 43.17 9.07 -0.19
N GLY A 49 42.93 10.07 0.65
CA GLY A 49 42.98 11.48 0.30
C GLY A 49 41.66 12.09 -0.15
N SER A 50 40.95 12.75 0.77
CA SER A 50 40.59 14.18 0.68
C SER A 50 39.88 14.61 1.96
N ALA A 51 40.47 15.55 2.66
CA ALA A 51 40.07 16.02 3.98
C ALA A 51 38.70 16.73 3.96
N TRP A 52 37.82 16.34 4.88
CA TRP A 52 36.63 17.10 5.25
C TRP A 52 37.02 18.26 6.16
N GLY A 53 36.93 19.49 5.65
CA GLY A 53 36.95 20.69 6.45
C GLY A 53 35.58 20.91 7.09
N GLN A 54 35.43 20.53 8.36
CA GLN A 54 34.30 20.95 9.19
C GLN A 54 34.57 22.35 9.75
N HIS A 55 33.85 23.36 9.26
CA HIS A 55 33.71 24.62 9.97
C HIS A 55 32.58 24.46 11.00
N ALA A 56 32.95 24.20 12.25
CA ALA A 56 32.04 24.24 13.40
C ALA A 56 31.92 25.69 13.90
N GLY A 57 30.74 26.29 13.74
CA GLY A 57 30.33 27.50 14.46
C GLY A 57 29.97 27.15 15.91
N HIS A 58 30.52 27.91 16.85
CA HIS A 58 30.27 27.79 18.29
C HIS A 58 28.84 28.20 18.68
N GLY A 59 28.20 27.34 19.48
CA GLY A 59 26.98 27.63 20.24
C GLY A 59 26.66 26.46 21.16
N GLY A 60 26.99 26.57 22.44
CA GLY A 60 27.00 25.47 23.39
C GLY A 60 25.62 25.05 23.92
N GLY A 61 25.55 23.79 24.39
CA GLY A 61 24.58 23.36 25.40
C GLY A 61 23.74 22.12 25.03
N ALA A 62 24.31 20.93 25.18
CA ALA A 62 23.71 19.74 25.82
C ALA A 62 24.53 18.49 25.48
N ARG A 63 24.98 17.79 26.53
CA ARG A 63 25.70 16.52 26.45
C ARG A 63 24.69 15.40 26.20
N ASP A 64 24.97 14.59 25.17
CA ASP A 64 24.85 13.11 25.13
C ASP A 64 24.70 12.65 23.67
N GLY A 65 25.82 12.69 22.94
CA GLY A 65 25.99 12.05 21.64
C GLY A 65 26.94 10.87 21.76
N GLN A 66 26.53 9.79 22.44
CA GLN A 66 27.21 8.51 22.27
C GLN A 66 26.78 7.89 20.93
N PRO A 67 27.72 7.49 20.06
CA PRO A 67 27.37 6.73 18.87
C PRO A 67 26.74 5.39 19.29
N ALA A 68 25.56 5.10 18.76
CA ALA A 68 24.86 3.85 19.02
C ALA A 68 25.75 2.65 18.60
N PRO A 69 25.75 1.55 19.35
CA PRO A 69 26.48 0.35 18.94
C PRO A 69 25.95 -0.17 17.59
N ALA A 70 26.86 -0.74 16.80
CA ALA A 70 26.53 -1.53 15.62
C ALA A 70 25.60 -2.69 16.03
N GLY A 71 24.30 -2.54 15.77
CA GLY A 71 23.25 -3.46 16.23
C GLY A 71 21.85 -2.83 16.27
N SER A 72 21.74 -1.50 16.31
CA SER A 72 20.45 -0.81 16.47
C SER A 72 19.60 -0.69 15.18
N GLY A 73 20.11 -1.05 14.00
CA GLY A 73 19.38 -1.14 12.73
C GLY A 73 18.83 0.18 12.14
N ALA A 74 18.38 1.12 12.97
CA ALA A 74 17.88 2.41 12.55
C ALA A 74 19.04 3.34 12.16
N GLY A 75 18.97 3.89 10.94
CA GLY A 75 19.93 4.89 10.46
C GLY A 75 19.92 6.19 11.27
N PRO A 76 20.89 7.09 11.06
CA PRO A 76 20.96 8.35 11.76
C PRO A 76 19.73 9.22 11.47
N VAL A 77 19.34 10.02 12.46
CA VAL A 77 18.32 11.07 12.30
C VAL A 77 19.04 12.37 11.99
N LEU A 78 18.83 12.93 10.79
CA LEU A 78 19.38 14.21 10.40
C LEU A 78 18.39 15.33 10.81
N ARG A 79 18.90 16.38 11.45
CA ARG A 79 18.13 17.54 11.90
C ARG A 79 18.69 18.82 11.31
N GLY A 80 17.85 19.84 11.14
CA GLY A 80 18.22 21.15 10.63
C GLY A 80 17.37 21.54 9.42
N THR A 81 17.84 22.54 8.68
CA THR A 81 17.17 23.06 7.47
C THR A 81 17.96 22.80 6.20
N GLU A 82 19.16 22.26 6.30
CA GLU A 82 20.03 21.95 5.17
C GLU A 82 20.49 20.50 5.23
N PHE A 83 20.36 19.80 4.11
CA PHE A 83 20.63 18.37 4.02
C PHE A 83 21.38 18.05 2.73
N ASP A 84 22.34 17.14 2.82
CA ASP A 84 23.07 16.60 1.68
C ASP A 84 22.82 15.08 1.62
N LEU A 85 22.19 14.64 0.54
CA LEU A 85 21.86 13.25 0.27
C LEU A 85 22.59 12.79 -0.98
N VAL A 86 23.40 11.75 -0.85
CA VAL A 86 24.16 11.16 -1.95
C VAL A 86 23.54 9.81 -2.28
N ILE A 87 22.96 9.68 -3.47
CA ILE A 87 22.43 8.42 -3.98
C ILE A 87 23.55 7.70 -4.70
N GLY A 88 23.81 6.44 -4.33
CA GLY A 88 24.88 5.63 -4.90
C GLY A 88 24.59 4.14 -4.78
N GLU A 89 25.58 3.31 -5.09
CA GLU A 89 25.48 1.86 -4.98
C GLU A 89 26.26 1.35 -3.76
N SER A 90 25.77 0.32 -3.08
CA SER A 90 26.49 -0.36 -1.99
C SER A 90 26.15 -1.85 -1.97
N LEU A 91 27.09 -2.68 -1.51
CA LEU A 91 26.84 -4.11 -1.32
C LEU A 91 26.04 -4.35 -0.04
N VAL A 92 24.94 -5.09 -0.16
CA VAL A 92 24.11 -5.60 0.94
C VAL A 92 24.03 -7.12 0.89
N ASN A 93 23.65 -7.75 2.00
CA ASN A 93 23.55 -9.21 2.06
C ASN A 93 22.42 -9.66 3.00
N TYR A 94 21.16 -9.55 2.57
CA TYR A 94 20.02 -9.95 3.40
C TYR A 94 19.71 -11.44 3.36
N THR A 95 20.10 -12.14 2.29
CA THR A 95 19.69 -13.52 2.00
C THR A 95 20.84 -14.52 2.05
N GLY A 96 22.04 -14.08 2.45
CA GLY A 96 23.28 -14.87 2.39
C GLY A 96 24.04 -14.71 1.08
N LYS A 97 23.49 -14.01 0.08
CA LYS A 97 24.16 -13.64 -1.17
C LYS A 97 24.41 -12.12 -1.22
N PRO A 98 25.66 -11.66 -1.38
CA PRO A 98 25.93 -10.25 -1.66
C PRO A 98 25.26 -9.78 -2.95
N THR A 99 24.52 -8.68 -2.87
CA THR A 99 23.80 -8.04 -3.97
C THR A 99 24.02 -6.53 -3.90
N ILE A 100 23.99 -5.83 -5.05
CA ILE A 100 24.09 -4.37 -5.11
C ILE A 100 22.72 -3.78 -4.75
N ALA A 101 22.71 -2.85 -3.79
CA ALA A 101 21.58 -1.99 -3.47
C ALA A 101 21.88 -0.56 -3.93
N THR A 102 20.82 0.17 -4.24
CA THR A 102 20.87 1.62 -4.34
C THR A 102 20.68 2.20 -2.94
N THR A 103 21.58 3.07 -2.49
CA THR A 103 21.63 3.58 -1.13
C THR A 103 21.66 5.09 -1.09
N ILE A 104 21.17 5.66 0.01
CA ILE A 104 21.26 7.09 0.31
C ILE A 104 22.27 7.26 1.43
N ASN A 105 23.32 8.04 1.20
CA ASN A 105 24.45 8.21 2.12
C ASN A 105 25.10 6.87 2.52
N GLY A 106 25.09 5.88 1.61
CA GLY A 106 25.62 4.55 1.87
C GLY A 106 24.73 3.66 2.76
N MET A 107 23.46 4.04 2.96
CA MET A 107 22.53 3.37 3.87
C MET A 107 21.25 2.89 3.18
N LEU A 108 20.66 1.83 3.71
CA LEU A 108 19.34 1.31 3.38
C LEU A 108 18.62 0.89 4.67
N PRO A 109 17.53 1.55 5.09
CA PRO A 109 16.98 2.78 4.50
C PRO A 109 17.97 3.94 4.59
N GLY A 110 17.71 4.99 3.82
CA GLY A 110 18.34 6.29 3.99
C GLY A 110 18.08 6.90 5.38
N PRO A 111 18.80 7.98 5.74
CA PRO A 111 18.64 8.65 7.02
C PRO A 111 17.20 9.13 7.25
N THR A 112 16.72 9.09 8.49
CA THR A 112 15.45 9.77 8.81
C THR A 112 15.69 11.28 8.84
N LEU A 113 14.95 12.03 8.05
CA LEU A 113 14.98 13.49 8.07
C LEU A 113 14.00 14.00 9.11
N ARG A 114 14.47 14.78 10.09
CA ARG A 114 13.60 15.39 11.09
C ARG A 114 13.55 16.90 10.90
N TRP A 115 12.40 17.36 10.43
CA TRP A 115 12.10 18.75 10.12
C TRP A 115 11.24 19.38 11.21
N ARG A 116 11.04 20.68 11.10
CA ARG A 116 10.12 21.44 11.94
C ARG A 116 9.17 22.23 11.05
N GLU A 117 7.90 22.23 11.43
CA GLU A 117 6.86 23.02 10.76
C GLU A 117 7.26 24.51 10.70
N GLY A 118 7.02 25.13 9.55
CA GLY A 118 7.32 26.54 9.28
C GLY A 118 8.71 26.79 8.71
N ASP A 119 9.65 25.86 8.87
CA ASP A 119 11.00 25.99 8.33
C ASP A 119 11.01 25.88 6.80
N THR A 120 12.01 26.48 6.16
CA THR A 120 12.33 26.22 4.75
C THR A 120 13.49 25.25 4.69
N VAL A 121 13.26 24.06 4.15
CA VAL A 121 14.30 23.05 3.99
C VAL A 121 14.97 23.21 2.63
N THR A 122 16.28 22.98 2.60
CA THR A 122 17.10 22.90 1.39
C THR A 122 17.79 21.55 1.38
N ILE A 123 17.43 20.69 0.42
CA ILE A 123 18.02 19.36 0.28
C ILE A 123 18.77 19.27 -1.04
N ARG A 124 20.08 19.02 -0.97
CA ARG A 124 20.94 18.79 -2.12
C ARG A 124 21.06 17.30 -2.34
N VAL A 125 20.53 16.81 -3.46
CA VAL A 125 20.56 15.40 -3.84
C VAL A 125 21.56 15.20 -4.96
N THR A 126 22.67 14.51 -4.67
CA THR A 126 23.71 14.18 -5.65
C THR A 126 23.53 12.76 -6.15
N ASN A 127 23.46 12.61 -7.48
CA ASN A 127 23.35 11.31 -8.13
C ASN A 127 24.75 10.74 -8.46
N ARG A 128 25.11 9.60 -7.87
CA ARG A 128 26.33 8.84 -8.22
C ARG A 128 26.04 7.53 -8.96
N LEU A 129 24.79 7.30 -9.36
CA LEU A 129 24.40 6.18 -10.20
C LEU A 129 24.82 6.41 -11.66
N ARG A 130 24.66 5.37 -12.48
CA ARG A 130 24.90 5.44 -13.92
C ARG A 130 23.66 5.82 -14.74
N GLU A 131 22.54 6.00 -14.05
CA GLU A 131 21.22 6.32 -14.59
C GLU A 131 20.63 7.51 -13.83
N ASP A 132 19.59 8.12 -14.41
CA ASP A 132 18.88 9.23 -13.76
C ASP A 132 18.26 8.77 -12.44
N THR A 133 18.18 9.67 -11.46
CA THR A 133 17.51 9.43 -10.18
C THR A 133 16.58 10.59 -9.85
N SER A 134 15.81 10.42 -8.79
CA SER A 134 14.91 11.44 -8.27
C SER A 134 14.61 11.15 -6.80
N ILE A 135 14.05 12.14 -6.09
CA ILE A 135 13.44 11.96 -4.78
C ILE A 135 12.08 12.64 -4.79
N HIS A 136 11.04 11.86 -4.54
CA HIS A 136 9.71 12.32 -4.19
C HIS A 136 9.56 12.41 -2.66
N TRP A 137 8.92 13.48 -2.18
CA TRP A 137 8.66 13.75 -0.77
C TRP A 137 7.22 13.33 -0.45
N HIS A 138 7.04 12.04 -0.21
CA HIS A 138 5.72 11.41 -0.14
C HIS A 138 4.81 12.05 0.90
N GLY A 139 3.66 12.55 0.41
CA GLY A 139 2.64 13.20 1.22
C GLY A 139 2.93 14.66 1.59
N ILE A 140 4.03 15.26 1.09
CA ILE A 140 4.37 16.67 1.35
C ILE A 140 3.73 17.58 0.30
N ILE A 141 3.08 18.65 0.77
CA ILE A 141 2.51 19.73 -0.04
C ILE A 141 3.59 20.78 -0.29
N LEU A 142 4.02 20.89 -1.53
CA LEU A 142 5.15 21.71 -1.98
C LEU A 142 4.89 22.27 -3.39
N PRO A 143 5.71 23.19 -3.91
CA PRO A 143 5.63 23.58 -5.32
C PRO A 143 5.95 22.39 -6.23
N TYR A 144 5.16 22.18 -7.30
CA TYR A 144 5.25 20.96 -8.12
C TYR A 144 6.67 20.68 -8.66
N GLN A 145 7.48 21.70 -8.96
CA GLN A 145 8.87 21.50 -9.43
C GLN A 145 9.78 20.81 -8.40
N MET A 146 9.37 20.77 -7.14
CA MET A 146 10.08 20.11 -6.04
C MET A 146 9.49 18.72 -5.73
N ASP A 147 8.46 18.28 -6.47
CA ASP A 147 7.74 17.03 -6.22
C ASP A 147 8.56 15.79 -6.59
N GLY A 148 9.50 15.91 -7.54
CA GLY A 148 10.48 14.86 -7.79
C GLY A 148 10.04 13.73 -8.72
N VAL A 149 9.09 13.97 -9.64
CA VAL A 149 8.64 12.98 -10.63
C VAL A 149 9.19 13.34 -12.01
N PRO A 150 10.19 12.60 -12.54
CA PRO A 150 10.78 12.88 -13.85
C PRO A 150 9.75 12.86 -14.98
N GLY A 151 9.82 13.84 -15.89
CA GLY A 151 8.92 13.98 -17.05
C GLY A 151 7.55 14.60 -16.73
N ILE A 152 7.17 14.69 -15.46
CA ILE A 152 5.94 15.34 -15.00
C ILE A 152 6.27 16.67 -14.35
N SER A 153 6.99 16.60 -13.23
CA SER A 153 7.17 17.74 -12.34
C SER A 153 8.53 18.42 -12.53
N PHE A 154 9.54 17.66 -12.97
CA PHE A 154 10.89 18.13 -13.32
C PHE A 154 11.59 17.12 -14.27
N PRO A 155 12.81 17.36 -14.78
CA PRO A 155 13.46 16.48 -15.75
C PRO A 155 14.16 15.24 -15.17
N GLY A 156 14.30 15.09 -13.84
CA GLY A 156 15.19 14.07 -13.24
C GLY A 156 16.56 14.63 -12.86
N ILE A 157 17.34 13.86 -12.09
CA ILE A 157 18.72 14.19 -11.69
C ILE A 157 19.69 13.29 -12.48
N PRO A 158 20.41 13.81 -13.49
CA PRO A 158 21.32 13.00 -14.30
C PRO A 158 22.51 12.42 -13.51
N PRO A 159 23.18 11.37 -14.02
CA PRO A 159 24.42 10.86 -13.45
C PRO A 159 25.47 11.94 -13.21
N GLY A 160 26.02 12.01 -11.99
CA GLY A 160 27.05 12.97 -11.60
C GLY A 160 26.53 14.35 -11.21
N GLU A 161 25.25 14.64 -11.46
CA GLU A 161 24.65 15.95 -11.18
C GLU A 161 24.07 16.04 -9.76
N THR A 162 23.80 17.27 -9.34
CA THR A 162 23.11 17.55 -8.07
C THR A 162 21.91 18.45 -8.31
N PHE A 163 20.75 18.03 -7.80
CA PHE A 163 19.56 18.87 -7.76
C PHE A 163 19.30 19.40 -6.36
N THR A 164 18.87 20.65 -6.25
CA THR A 164 18.56 21.28 -4.96
C THR A 164 17.04 21.44 -4.82
N TYR A 165 16.45 20.62 -3.95
CA TYR A 165 15.08 20.79 -3.51
C TYR A 165 15.03 21.91 -2.48
N ARG A 166 14.08 22.84 -2.62
CA ARG A 166 13.85 23.89 -1.63
C ARG A 166 12.38 24.25 -1.53
N PHE A 167 11.80 24.06 -0.35
CA PHE A 167 10.39 24.35 -0.10
C PHE A 167 10.14 24.63 1.39
N LYS A 168 9.01 25.27 1.66
CA LYS A 168 8.55 25.55 3.02
C LYS A 168 7.77 24.34 3.56
N VAL A 169 8.10 23.91 4.76
CA VAL A 169 7.39 22.84 5.46
C VAL A 169 6.15 23.43 6.14
N THR A 170 4.97 22.94 5.77
CA THR A 170 3.67 23.43 6.29
C THR A 170 2.91 22.37 7.08
N GLN A 171 3.45 21.15 7.13
CA GLN A 171 2.81 19.99 7.75
C GLN A 171 3.53 19.57 9.03
N THR A 172 2.94 18.61 9.73
CA THR A 172 3.47 17.95 10.93
C THR A 172 3.22 16.45 10.80
N GLY A 173 3.98 15.61 11.52
CA GLY A 173 3.71 14.17 11.57
C GLY A 173 4.72 13.29 10.84
N SER A 174 4.29 12.08 10.50
CA SER A 174 5.13 11.03 9.91
C SER A 174 4.93 10.94 8.40
N TYR A 175 6.02 11.14 7.66
CA TYR A 175 6.09 11.05 6.19
C TYR A 175 7.33 10.25 5.79
N TRP A 176 7.62 10.21 4.50
CA TRP A 176 8.79 9.51 3.98
C TRP A 176 9.17 10.07 2.61
N TYR A 177 10.32 9.64 2.10
CA TYR A 177 10.80 10.03 0.77
C TYR A 177 11.33 8.80 0.05
N HIS A 178 11.21 8.78 -1.27
CA HIS A 178 11.64 7.67 -2.11
C HIS A 178 11.96 8.11 -3.54
N SER A 179 12.66 7.27 -4.31
CA SER A 179 12.88 7.55 -5.73
C SER A 179 11.61 7.33 -6.54
N HIS A 180 11.37 8.22 -7.50
CA HIS A 180 10.34 8.09 -8.55
C HIS A 180 11.00 7.77 -9.91
N SER A 181 12.20 7.18 -9.90
CA SER A 181 12.97 6.81 -11.09
C SER A 181 13.12 5.29 -11.17
N GLY A 182 12.44 4.68 -12.15
CA GLY A 182 12.49 3.24 -12.39
C GLY A 182 12.15 2.44 -11.13
N PHE A 183 12.90 1.37 -10.88
CA PHE A 183 12.73 0.52 -9.69
C PHE A 183 13.66 0.89 -8.53
N GLN A 184 14.20 2.11 -8.50
CA GLN A 184 15.19 2.52 -7.49
C GLN A 184 14.65 2.48 -6.05
N GLU A 185 13.35 2.67 -5.85
CA GLU A 185 12.71 2.46 -4.55
C GLU A 185 12.86 0.99 -4.10
N MET A 186 12.49 0.03 -4.95
CA MET A 186 12.63 -1.41 -4.64
C MET A 186 14.09 -1.84 -4.43
N THR A 187 15.06 -1.13 -5.00
CA THR A 187 16.49 -1.40 -4.81
C THR A 187 17.10 -0.61 -3.64
N GLY A 188 16.36 0.26 -2.96
CA GLY A 188 16.76 0.83 -1.67
C GLY A 188 16.72 2.36 -1.52
N VAL A 189 16.27 3.13 -2.53
CA VAL A 189 16.18 4.59 -2.44
C VAL A 189 14.89 5.00 -1.74
N TYR A 190 14.90 4.94 -0.41
CA TYR A 190 13.84 5.45 0.45
C TYR A 190 14.35 5.80 1.86
N GLY A 191 13.64 6.66 2.58
CA GLY A 191 13.92 6.99 3.98
C GLY A 191 12.75 7.69 4.67
N GLY A 192 12.81 7.79 6.00
CA GLY A 192 11.71 8.38 6.79
C GLY A 192 11.79 9.90 6.91
N ILE A 193 10.65 10.54 7.13
CA ILE A 193 10.54 11.95 7.50
C ILE A 193 9.70 12.06 8.77
N VAL A 194 10.17 12.85 9.73
CA VAL A 194 9.38 13.23 10.91
C VAL A 194 9.34 14.75 10.98
N ILE A 195 8.15 15.33 11.10
CA ILE A 195 7.99 16.78 11.16
C ILE A 195 7.41 17.20 12.50
N ASP A 196 8.21 17.89 13.29
CA ASP A 196 7.84 18.39 14.61
C ASP A 196 6.95 19.66 14.48
N PRO A 197 5.88 19.80 15.29
CA PRO A 197 5.04 20.99 15.26
C PRO A 197 5.80 22.24 15.72
N ALA A 198 5.49 23.39 15.12
CA ALA A 198 6.14 24.65 15.47
C ALA A 198 5.86 25.06 16.93
N SER A 199 4.68 24.71 17.43
CA SER A 199 4.25 24.93 18.82
C SER A 199 5.10 24.16 19.85
N GLY A 200 5.84 23.13 19.42
CA GLY A 200 6.50 22.17 20.31
C GLY A 200 5.54 21.24 21.06
N HIS A 201 4.23 21.36 20.83
CA HIS A 201 3.20 20.57 21.50
C HIS A 201 2.50 19.67 20.49
N GLU A 202 2.75 18.37 20.59
CA GLU A 202 1.99 17.36 19.85
C GLU A 202 0.70 17.02 20.60
N ARG A 203 -0.39 16.75 19.88
CA ARG A 203 -1.69 16.42 20.51
C ARG A 203 -1.62 15.15 21.35
N ALA A 204 -0.90 14.14 20.86
CA ALA A 204 -0.85 12.82 21.46
C ALA A 204 0.53 12.52 22.07
N HIS A 205 0.94 13.24 23.12
CA HIS A 205 2.27 13.08 23.74
C HIS A 205 2.66 11.61 24.05
N ALA A 206 3.92 11.27 23.80
CA ALA A 206 4.58 10.04 24.22
C ALA A 206 5.96 10.35 24.81
N ASP A 207 6.43 9.52 25.74
CA ASP A 207 7.74 9.69 26.41
C ASP A 207 8.91 9.38 25.47
N ARG A 208 8.67 8.55 24.46
CA ARG A 208 9.67 8.12 23.47
C ARG A 208 9.05 7.90 22.11
N ASP A 209 9.80 8.24 21.06
CA ASP A 209 9.48 7.94 19.67
C ASP A 209 10.46 6.94 19.07
N HIS A 210 9.94 5.98 18.32
CA HIS A 210 10.70 5.15 17.38
C HIS A 210 10.09 5.22 15.99
N THR A 211 10.90 5.54 14.98
CA THR A 211 10.51 5.36 13.58
C THR A 211 10.69 3.89 13.20
N VAL A 212 9.64 3.30 12.63
CA VAL A 212 9.62 1.91 12.16
C VAL A 212 9.29 1.94 10.67
N LEU A 213 10.33 1.98 9.83
CA LEU A 213 10.20 1.89 8.38
C LEU A 213 10.22 0.42 7.97
N LEU A 214 9.08 -0.05 7.47
CA LEU A 214 8.93 -1.38 6.89
C LEU A 214 9.19 -1.30 5.39
N SER A 215 9.97 -2.25 4.86
CA SER A 215 10.26 -2.34 3.44
C SER A 215 10.37 -3.80 2.99
N ASP A 216 10.45 -4.03 1.69
CA ASP A 216 10.71 -5.34 1.10
C ASP A 216 11.97 -5.30 0.23
N TRP A 217 12.70 -6.42 0.20
CA TRP A 217 13.94 -6.56 -0.56
C TRP A 217 13.89 -7.79 -1.45
N THR A 218 14.37 -7.65 -2.68
CA THR A 218 14.58 -8.76 -3.62
C THR A 218 16.03 -8.80 -4.08
N ASP A 219 16.62 -10.00 -4.18
CA ASP A 219 17.92 -10.18 -4.83
C ASP A 219 17.80 -10.27 -6.36
N GLU A 220 16.58 -10.42 -6.86
CA GLU A 220 16.30 -10.39 -8.29
C GLU A 220 16.21 -8.95 -8.78
N ASP A 221 16.75 -8.71 -9.97
CA ASP A 221 16.47 -7.48 -10.73
C ASP A 221 14.95 -7.26 -10.85
N PRO A 222 14.40 -6.14 -10.32
CA PRO A 222 12.98 -5.85 -10.38
C PRO A 222 12.39 -5.86 -11.81
N MET A 223 13.16 -5.44 -12.82
CA MET A 223 12.69 -5.49 -14.21
C MET A 223 12.53 -6.93 -14.69
N ARG A 224 13.39 -7.84 -14.22
CA ARG A 224 13.24 -9.28 -14.50
C ARG A 224 12.05 -9.89 -13.77
N VAL A 225 11.77 -9.43 -12.55
CA VAL A 225 10.57 -9.81 -11.80
C VAL A 225 9.31 -9.40 -12.58
N LEU A 226 9.23 -8.14 -13.01
CA LEU A 226 8.13 -7.64 -13.84
C LEU A 226 7.97 -8.45 -15.13
N ASN A 227 9.07 -8.74 -15.83
CA ASN A 227 9.02 -9.50 -17.07
C ASN A 227 8.46 -10.92 -16.88
N LYS A 228 8.77 -11.58 -15.76
CA LYS A 228 8.18 -12.89 -15.44
C LYS A 228 6.67 -12.77 -15.23
N LEU A 229 6.23 -11.76 -14.48
CA LEU A 229 4.80 -11.51 -14.23
C LEU A 229 4.05 -11.19 -15.53
N LYS A 230 4.63 -10.41 -16.44
CA LYS A 230 4.06 -10.14 -17.77
C LYS A 230 3.95 -11.39 -18.67
N ILE A 231 4.77 -12.42 -18.44
CA ILE A 231 4.69 -13.71 -19.14
C ILE A 231 3.70 -14.65 -18.45
N GLN A 232 3.68 -14.63 -17.12
CA GLN A 232 2.84 -15.47 -16.27
C GLN A 232 2.49 -14.72 -14.97
N GLY A 233 1.27 -14.18 -14.89
CA GLY A 233 0.85 -13.33 -13.77
C GLY A 233 0.88 -14.00 -12.40
N ASP A 234 0.66 -15.32 -12.33
CA ASP A 234 0.64 -16.08 -11.08
C ASP A 234 2.01 -16.70 -10.70
N TYR A 235 3.10 -16.31 -11.39
CA TYR A 235 4.41 -16.97 -11.27
C TYR A 235 4.94 -17.06 -9.84
N TYR A 236 4.69 -16.04 -9.01
CA TYR A 236 5.16 -15.94 -7.63
C TYR A 236 4.10 -16.32 -6.58
N ASN A 237 2.91 -16.76 -7.02
CA ASN A 237 1.84 -17.21 -6.16
C ASN A 237 1.97 -18.71 -5.86
N TYR A 238 2.52 -19.03 -4.69
CA TYR A 238 2.70 -20.41 -4.24
C TYR A 238 1.55 -20.94 -3.38
N ASN A 239 0.57 -20.11 -3.04
CA ASN A 239 -0.60 -20.52 -2.25
C ASN A 239 -1.69 -21.15 -3.11
N GLN A 240 -1.31 -21.91 -4.15
CA GLN A 240 -2.27 -22.45 -5.08
C GLN A 240 -3.10 -23.59 -4.46
N PRO A 241 -4.41 -23.65 -4.76
CA PRO A 241 -5.30 -24.66 -4.20
C PRO A 241 -4.86 -26.12 -4.48
N THR A 242 -4.62 -26.92 -3.43
CA THR A 242 -4.15 -28.32 -3.59
C THR A 242 -5.30 -29.35 -3.66
N VAL A 243 -4.96 -30.61 -3.99
CA VAL A 243 -5.88 -31.76 -3.93
C VAL A 243 -6.36 -32.03 -2.49
N VAL A 244 -5.50 -31.81 -1.49
CA VAL A 244 -5.87 -31.95 -0.08
C VAL A 244 -6.89 -30.88 0.32
N ASP A 245 -6.72 -29.65 -0.16
CA ASP A 245 -7.69 -28.58 0.08
C ASP A 245 -9.03 -28.86 -0.59
N PHE A 246 -9.04 -29.50 -1.77
CA PHE A 246 -10.27 -29.93 -2.42
C PHE A 246 -11.03 -30.95 -1.56
N PHE A 247 -10.38 -31.99 -1.05
CA PHE A 247 -11.05 -32.96 -0.17
C PHE A 247 -11.56 -32.33 1.13
N ARG A 248 -10.84 -31.33 1.66
CA ARG A 248 -11.28 -30.55 2.81
C ARG A 248 -12.52 -29.72 2.48
N ASP A 249 -12.54 -29.03 1.35
CA ASP A 249 -13.73 -28.29 0.87
C ASP A 249 -14.92 -29.24 0.67
N VAL A 250 -14.71 -30.42 0.08
CA VAL A 250 -15.75 -31.46 -0.06
C VAL A 250 -16.27 -31.93 1.31
N SER A 251 -15.40 -32.09 2.31
CA SER A 251 -15.83 -32.49 3.66
C SER A 251 -16.59 -31.40 4.41
N ARG A 252 -16.31 -30.12 4.13
CA ARG A 252 -16.94 -28.98 4.81
C ARG A 252 -18.26 -28.58 4.14
N ASP A 253 -18.25 -28.47 2.81
CA ASP A 253 -19.31 -27.84 2.02
C ASP A 253 -20.07 -28.86 1.14
N GLY A 254 -19.56 -30.09 1.02
CA GLY A 254 -20.11 -31.12 0.13
C GLY A 254 -19.57 -31.03 -1.30
N LEU A 255 -19.61 -32.17 -2.01
CA LEU A 255 -18.98 -32.34 -3.32
C LEU A 255 -19.47 -31.34 -4.37
N LYS A 256 -20.78 -31.10 -4.43
CA LYS A 256 -21.38 -30.18 -5.40
C LYS A 256 -20.87 -28.75 -5.22
N GLN A 257 -20.89 -28.24 -3.98
CA GLN A 257 -20.48 -26.88 -3.67
C GLN A 257 -18.97 -26.66 -3.88
N ALA A 258 -18.15 -27.65 -3.51
CA ALA A 258 -16.71 -27.61 -3.77
C ALA A 258 -16.40 -27.60 -5.28
N LEU A 259 -17.12 -28.39 -6.09
CA LEU A 259 -16.98 -28.39 -7.55
C LEU A 259 -17.49 -27.09 -8.18
N ASP A 260 -18.63 -26.57 -7.75
CA ASP A 260 -19.18 -25.30 -8.25
C ASP A 260 -18.23 -24.14 -7.96
N LYS A 261 -17.66 -24.08 -6.74
CA LYS A 261 -16.62 -23.13 -6.36
C LYS A 261 -15.40 -23.22 -7.29
N ARG A 262 -14.87 -24.43 -7.53
CA ARG A 262 -13.71 -24.62 -8.43
C ARG A 262 -14.03 -24.25 -9.87
N ARG A 263 -15.21 -24.64 -10.37
CA ARG A 263 -15.67 -24.33 -11.73
C ARG A 263 -15.75 -22.82 -11.93
N MET A 264 -16.29 -22.10 -10.96
CA MET A 264 -16.42 -20.65 -11.01
C MET A 264 -15.05 -19.97 -11.12
N TRP A 265 -14.10 -20.29 -10.22
CA TRP A 265 -12.73 -19.73 -10.27
C TRP A 265 -12.01 -20.05 -11.59
N ASN A 266 -12.16 -21.27 -12.09
CA ASN A 266 -11.58 -21.67 -13.38
C ASN A 266 -12.22 -20.94 -14.57
N GLN A 267 -13.53 -20.67 -14.53
CA GLN A 267 -14.22 -19.89 -15.57
C GLN A 267 -13.79 -18.42 -15.56
N MET A 268 -13.55 -17.87 -14.37
CA MET A 268 -13.03 -16.52 -14.19
C MET A 268 -11.55 -16.38 -14.59
N ARG A 269 -10.82 -17.51 -14.71
CA ARG A 269 -9.37 -17.54 -14.97
C ARG A 269 -8.54 -16.74 -13.95
N MET A 270 -8.98 -16.76 -12.70
CA MET A 270 -8.34 -16.03 -11.60
C MET A 270 -7.96 -16.98 -10.46
N SER A 271 -6.86 -16.66 -9.78
CA SER A 271 -6.44 -17.36 -8.58
C SER A 271 -7.07 -16.71 -7.33
N PRO A 272 -7.82 -17.45 -6.50
CA PRO A 272 -8.48 -16.91 -5.30
C PRO A 272 -7.52 -16.51 -4.18
N THR A 273 -6.23 -16.84 -4.32
CA THR A 273 -5.19 -16.64 -3.30
C THR A 273 -4.15 -15.59 -3.73
N ASP A 274 -4.39 -14.91 -4.86
CA ASP A 274 -3.49 -13.90 -5.42
C ASP A 274 -3.69 -12.54 -4.75
N LEU A 275 -3.25 -12.47 -3.49
CA LEU A 275 -3.43 -11.28 -2.64
C LEU A 275 -2.26 -10.30 -2.71
N ALA A 276 -1.14 -10.73 -3.28
CA ALA A 276 0.08 -9.94 -3.52
C ALA A 276 0.81 -10.50 -4.74
N ASP A 277 1.41 -9.64 -5.55
CA ASP A 277 2.14 -10.07 -6.76
C ASP A 277 3.39 -10.89 -6.43
N LEU A 278 3.99 -10.61 -5.28
CA LEU A 278 5.24 -11.21 -4.82
C LEU A 278 5.06 -11.80 -3.43
N SER A 279 5.54 -13.02 -3.26
CA SER A 279 5.58 -13.71 -1.98
C SER A 279 6.96 -13.65 -1.31
N SER A 280 7.05 -14.10 -0.07
CA SER A 280 8.29 -14.23 0.71
C SER A 280 9.32 -15.20 0.11
N ALA A 281 8.96 -15.96 -0.93
CA ALA A 281 9.92 -16.72 -1.73
C ALA A 281 10.90 -15.79 -2.46
N THR A 282 10.42 -14.63 -2.90
CA THR A 282 11.18 -13.60 -3.62
C THR A 282 11.57 -12.47 -2.69
N LEU A 283 10.66 -12.05 -1.82
CA LEU A 283 10.84 -10.90 -0.93
C LEU A 283 11.41 -11.29 0.44
N THR A 284 12.36 -10.49 0.90
CA THR A 284 12.80 -10.42 2.30
C THR A 284 12.21 -9.16 2.91
N HIS A 285 11.34 -9.32 3.91
CA HIS A 285 10.70 -8.19 4.59
C HIS A 285 11.62 -7.61 5.67
N LEU A 286 11.85 -6.30 5.64
CA LEU A 286 12.78 -5.62 6.51
C LEU A 286 12.04 -4.67 7.47
N ALA A 287 12.53 -4.57 8.70
CA ALA A 287 12.17 -3.50 9.63
C ALA A 287 13.41 -2.65 9.90
N ASN A 288 13.38 -1.37 9.55
CA ASN A 288 14.52 -0.46 9.62
C ASN A 288 15.77 -1.03 8.93
N GLY A 289 15.63 -1.65 7.75
CA GLY A 289 16.76 -2.24 7.03
C GLY A 289 17.34 -3.50 7.69
N VAL A 290 16.63 -4.10 8.65
CA VAL A 290 17.05 -5.32 9.35
C VAL A 290 16.10 -6.47 9.00
N THR A 291 16.66 -7.63 8.70
CA THR A 291 15.88 -8.84 8.40
C THR A 291 15.12 -9.35 9.64
N PRO A 292 14.18 -10.29 9.48
CA PRO A 292 13.49 -10.88 10.61
C PRO A 292 14.44 -11.60 11.57
N ALA A 293 15.53 -12.23 11.09
CA ALA A 293 16.54 -12.82 11.97
C ALA A 293 17.34 -11.76 12.72
N GLY A 294 17.73 -10.69 12.03
CA GLY A 294 18.48 -9.59 12.63
C GLY A 294 17.72 -8.89 13.75
N ASN A 295 16.37 -8.87 13.67
CA ASN A 295 15.48 -8.46 14.75
C ASN A 295 15.81 -7.08 15.31
N TRP A 296 15.41 -6.02 14.60
CA TRP A 296 15.57 -4.64 15.07
C TRP A 296 15.03 -4.46 16.51
N THR A 297 15.78 -3.78 17.37
CA THR A 297 15.37 -3.50 18.76
C THR A 297 14.95 -2.05 18.95
N GLY A 298 13.74 -1.82 19.46
CA GLY A 298 13.28 -0.53 19.98
C GLY A 298 13.34 -0.50 21.50
N LEU A 299 14.26 0.27 22.08
CA LEU A 299 14.43 0.31 23.54
C LEU A 299 13.29 1.07 24.24
N PHE A 300 12.88 0.61 25.43
CA PHE A 300 11.93 1.30 26.28
C PHE A 300 12.23 1.19 27.79
N ARG A 301 11.62 2.06 28.60
CA ARG A 301 11.53 1.93 30.07
C ARG A 301 10.15 1.43 30.45
N ARG A 302 10.08 0.45 31.35
CA ARG A 302 8.79 -0.15 31.77
C ARG A 302 7.81 0.93 32.22
N GLY A 303 6.59 0.89 31.66
CA GLY A 303 5.52 1.81 31.97
C GLY A 303 5.57 3.14 31.22
N GLU A 304 6.61 3.44 30.45
CA GLU A 304 6.65 4.64 29.61
C GLU A 304 5.73 4.47 28.39
N THR A 305 5.25 5.59 27.86
CA THR A 305 4.51 5.64 26.60
C THR A 305 5.49 5.73 25.44
N VAL A 306 5.38 4.80 24.50
CA VAL A 306 6.24 4.74 23.31
C VAL A 306 5.37 4.95 22.09
N ARG A 307 5.65 5.99 21.30
CA ARG A 307 5.08 6.16 19.97
C ARG A 307 5.93 5.43 18.95
N LEU A 308 5.27 4.57 18.19
CA LEU A 308 5.83 3.89 17.03
C LEU A 308 5.29 4.58 15.79
N ARG A 309 6.18 5.19 15.02
CA ARG A 309 5.88 5.90 13.77
C ARG A 309 6.09 4.93 12.61
N PHE A 310 5.03 4.22 12.22
CA PHE A 310 5.12 3.23 11.17
C PHE A 310 5.06 3.89 9.80
N ILE A 311 6.01 3.51 8.95
CA ILE A 311 6.10 3.94 7.55
C ILE A 311 6.16 2.66 6.72
N ASN A 312 5.24 2.51 5.76
CA ASN A 312 5.36 1.44 4.78
C ASN A 312 6.05 1.99 3.53
N GLY A 313 7.38 1.86 3.51
CA GLY A 313 8.22 2.19 2.35
C GLY A 313 8.58 0.96 1.53
N SER A 314 7.70 -0.03 1.48
CA SER A 314 7.85 -1.22 0.64
C SER A 314 7.33 -0.94 -0.76
N GLY A 315 7.89 -1.61 -1.77
CA GLY A 315 7.45 -1.42 -3.15
C GLY A 315 6.18 -2.20 -3.49
N ASN A 316 5.90 -3.33 -2.82
CA ASN A 316 4.74 -4.17 -3.16
C ASN A 316 4.04 -4.84 -1.96
N THR A 317 4.44 -4.56 -0.71
CA THR A 317 3.96 -5.34 0.45
C THR A 317 2.98 -4.56 1.32
N PHE A 318 1.75 -5.05 1.44
CA PHE A 318 0.87 -4.69 2.55
C PHE A 318 1.26 -5.45 3.81
N TYR A 319 1.33 -4.74 4.93
CA TYR A 319 1.65 -5.32 6.23
C TYR A 319 0.48 -5.26 7.20
N ASP A 320 0.26 -6.36 7.92
CA ASP A 320 -0.62 -6.46 9.07
C ASP A 320 0.23 -6.40 10.33
N VAL A 321 0.14 -5.29 11.05
CA VAL A 321 1.00 -4.96 12.19
C VAL A 321 0.28 -5.24 13.48
N ARG A 322 0.92 -6.04 14.35
CA ARG A 322 0.46 -6.32 15.71
C ARG A 322 1.64 -6.46 16.67
N ILE A 323 1.36 -6.23 17.96
CA ILE A 323 2.33 -6.44 19.05
C ILE A 323 1.65 -7.27 20.13
N PRO A 324 1.75 -8.61 20.09
CA PRO A 324 1.08 -9.46 21.07
C PRO A 324 1.39 -9.05 22.51
N GLY A 325 0.34 -8.88 23.31
CA GLY A 325 0.44 -8.37 24.69
C GLY A 325 0.29 -6.85 24.82
N LEU A 326 0.25 -6.10 23.72
CA LEU A 326 0.01 -4.65 23.72
C LEU A 326 -1.13 -4.28 22.78
N LYS A 327 -1.98 -3.36 23.24
CA LYS A 327 -2.95 -2.68 22.38
C LYS A 327 -2.26 -1.48 21.71
N LEU A 328 -2.61 -1.25 20.45
CA LEU A 328 -2.12 -0.14 19.64
C LEU A 328 -3.11 1.00 19.74
N ARG A 329 -2.75 2.10 20.41
CA ARG A 329 -3.55 3.33 20.39
C ARG A 329 -3.11 4.17 19.20
N VAL A 330 -3.79 4.01 18.06
CA VAL A 330 -3.53 4.76 16.83
C VAL A 330 -3.97 6.21 17.02
N VAL A 331 -3.09 7.15 16.67
CA VAL A 331 -3.30 8.59 16.91
C VAL A 331 -3.08 9.45 15.67
N GLN A 332 -2.41 8.93 14.64
CA GLN A 332 -2.15 9.63 13.40
C GLN A 332 -2.10 8.64 12.24
N VAL A 333 -2.63 9.03 11.08
CA VAL A 333 -2.50 8.32 9.81
C VAL A 333 -2.11 9.32 8.73
N ASP A 334 -1.19 8.99 7.83
CA ASP A 334 -0.75 9.86 6.73
C ASP A 334 -0.32 11.29 7.19
N GLY A 335 0.30 11.36 8.37
CA GLY A 335 0.68 12.62 9.02
C GLY A 335 -0.51 13.50 9.46
N GLN A 336 -1.72 12.95 9.53
CA GLN A 336 -2.92 13.64 10.00
C GLN A 336 -3.37 13.09 11.36
N ASP A 337 -3.47 13.97 12.36
CA ASP A 337 -4.01 13.64 13.67
C ASP A 337 -5.45 13.10 13.54
N ILE A 338 -5.73 11.99 14.18
CA ILE A 338 -7.08 11.40 14.26
C ILE A 338 -7.57 11.30 15.69
N GLU A 339 -8.89 11.16 15.86
CA GLU A 339 -9.47 10.74 17.12
C GLU A 339 -8.83 9.40 17.54
N PRO A 340 -8.23 9.28 18.74
CA PRO A 340 -7.46 8.09 19.07
C PRO A 340 -8.30 6.81 19.09
N VAL A 341 -7.86 5.79 18.33
CA VAL A 341 -8.52 4.49 18.26
C VAL A 341 -7.61 3.42 18.84
N THR A 342 -8.13 2.61 19.76
CA THR A 342 -7.39 1.48 20.33
C THR A 342 -7.76 0.19 19.60
N VAL A 343 -6.75 -0.48 19.03
CA VAL A 343 -6.89 -1.71 18.24
C VAL A 343 -5.85 -2.76 18.64
N ASP A 344 -6.03 -3.99 18.16
CA ASP A 344 -5.05 -5.08 18.28
C ASP A 344 -4.11 -5.14 17.08
N GLU A 345 -4.61 -4.76 15.90
CA GLU A 345 -3.92 -4.91 14.63
C GLU A 345 -4.38 -3.84 13.65
N PHE A 346 -3.52 -3.46 12.71
CA PHE A 346 -3.91 -2.64 11.57
C PHE A 346 -3.22 -3.13 10.30
N ARG A 347 -3.86 -2.92 9.16
CA ARG A 347 -3.30 -3.13 7.83
C ARG A 347 -2.99 -1.80 7.18
N PHE A 348 -1.85 -1.71 6.52
CA PHE A 348 -1.47 -0.54 5.73
C PHE A 348 -0.55 -0.95 4.57
N GLY A 349 -0.77 -0.34 3.41
CA GLY A 349 -0.06 -0.60 2.16
C GLY A 349 1.10 0.34 1.91
N PRO A 350 1.86 0.09 0.84
CA PRO A 350 2.89 1.00 0.33
C PRO A 350 2.44 2.45 0.31
N GLY A 351 3.25 3.33 0.86
CA GLY A 351 3.00 4.76 0.94
C GLY A 351 2.06 5.23 2.03
N GLU A 352 1.49 4.35 2.86
CA GLU A 352 0.73 4.76 4.05
C GLU A 352 1.65 4.94 5.27
N THR A 353 1.30 5.88 6.16
CA THR A 353 1.92 6.00 7.49
C THR A 353 0.88 5.85 8.60
N CYS A 354 1.30 5.31 9.75
CA CYS A 354 0.43 5.10 10.90
C CYS A 354 1.24 5.26 12.19
N ASP A 355 0.86 6.20 13.06
CA ASP A 355 1.48 6.31 14.38
C ASP A 355 0.59 5.69 15.45
N ALA A 356 1.17 4.78 16.23
CA ALA A 356 0.51 4.15 17.35
C ALA A 356 1.32 4.31 18.64
N ILE A 357 0.61 4.58 19.74
CA ILE A 357 1.20 4.67 21.07
C ILE A 357 0.92 3.36 21.81
N VAL A 358 1.96 2.84 22.45
CA VAL A 358 1.91 1.66 23.32
C VAL A 358 2.49 1.97 24.69
N THR A 359 2.12 1.17 25.70
CA THR A 359 2.65 1.29 27.07
C THR A 359 3.19 -0.07 27.53
N PRO A 360 4.44 -0.42 27.17
CA PRO A 360 5.03 -1.71 27.49
C PRO A 360 5.35 -1.85 28.98
N ARG A 361 5.04 -3.02 29.57
CA ARG A 361 5.24 -3.31 31.01
C ARG A 361 6.19 -4.48 31.28
N ASP A 362 6.21 -5.46 30.38
CA ASP A 362 7.09 -6.62 30.43
C ASP A 362 8.50 -6.28 29.92
N GLU A 363 9.37 -7.27 29.81
CA GLU A 363 10.77 -7.05 29.40
C GLU A 363 10.94 -6.89 27.90
N ALA A 364 10.09 -7.58 27.13
CA ALA A 364 10.15 -7.57 25.68
C ALA A 364 8.78 -7.86 25.06
N TYR A 365 8.53 -7.26 23.89
CA TYR A 365 7.37 -7.50 23.04
C TYR A 365 7.81 -7.62 21.59
N THR A 366 7.27 -8.58 20.85
CA THR A 366 7.57 -8.72 19.42
C THR A 366 6.70 -7.78 18.63
N LEU A 367 7.31 -6.85 17.91
CA LEU A 367 6.66 -6.11 16.84
C LEU A 367 6.62 -7.02 15.61
N PHE A 368 5.42 -7.38 15.17
CA PHE A 368 5.21 -8.33 14.10
C PHE A 368 4.43 -7.68 12.96
N ALA A 369 5.00 -7.67 11.76
CA ALA A 369 4.40 -7.11 10.57
C ALA A 369 4.30 -8.19 9.48
N GLN A 370 3.14 -8.84 9.40
CA GLN A 370 2.91 -9.97 8.50
C GLN A 370 2.50 -9.48 7.10
N SER A 371 2.99 -10.11 6.04
CA SER A 371 2.51 -9.81 4.69
C SER A 371 1.03 -10.20 4.51
N MET A 372 0.27 -9.44 3.72
CA MET A 372 -1.16 -9.72 3.44
C MET A 372 -1.39 -11.14 2.88
N ASP A 373 -0.49 -11.63 2.02
CA ASP A 373 -0.53 -12.96 1.41
C ASP A 373 -0.17 -14.11 2.36
N ARG A 374 0.18 -13.79 3.61
CA ARG A 374 0.51 -14.73 4.69
C ARG A 374 1.76 -15.58 4.45
N THR A 375 2.63 -15.21 3.52
CA THR A 375 3.84 -15.99 3.22
C THR A 375 5.05 -15.56 4.03
N GLY A 376 5.10 -14.32 4.54
CA GLY A 376 6.24 -13.77 5.25
C GLY A 376 5.89 -12.71 6.29
N TYR A 377 6.92 -12.17 6.93
CA TYR A 377 6.79 -11.10 7.90
C TYR A 377 8.11 -10.34 8.07
N ALA A 378 8.02 -9.04 8.39
CA ALA A 378 9.07 -8.30 9.07
C ALA A 378 8.87 -8.42 10.59
N ARG A 379 9.95 -8.31 11.37
CA ARG A 379 9.84 -8.22 12.83
C ARG A 379 10.88 -7.29 13.46
N GLY A 380 10.51 -6.78 14.63
CA GLY A 380 11.43 -6.21 15.60
C GLY A 380 11.03 -6.62 17.01
N THR A 381 11.80 -6.16 18.00
CA THR A 381 11.50 -6.35 19.42
C THR A 381 11.52 -5.00 20.11
N LEU A 382 10.43 -4.66 20.79
CA LEU A 382 10.48 -3.63 21.83
C LEU A 382 11.06 -4.26 23.08
N ALA A 383 12.11 -3.71 23.68
CA ALA A 383 12.74 -4.31 24.86
C ALA A 383 13.31 -3.28 25.84
N VAL A 384 13.46 -3.67 27.11
CA VAL A 384 14.13 -2.83 28.13
C VAL A 384 15.65 -2.72 27.94
N ARG A 385 16.24 -3.63 27.16
CA ARG A 385 17.67 -3.66 26.81
C ARG A 385 17.89 -4.50 25.54
N GLU A 386 19.03 -4.27 24.88
CA GLU A 386 19.43 -5.03 23.70
C GLU A 386 19.56 -6.53 23.96
N GLY A 387 19.30 -7.32 22.91
CA GLY A 387 19.43 -8.78 22.90
C GLY A 387 18.29 -9.55 23.57
N LEU A 388 17.28 -8.85 24.12
CA LEU A 388 16.03 -9.49 24.54
C LEU A 388 15.14 -9.76 23.32
N SER A 389 14.29 -10.78 23.45
CA SER A 389 13.32 -11.17 22.43
C SER A 389 12.08 -11.76 23.10
N ALA A 390 10.92 -11.57 22.48
CA ALA A 390 9.67 -12.20 22.88
C ALA A 390 9.27 -13.29 21.85
N PRO A 391 8.34 -14.20 22.20
CA PRO A 391 7.87 -15.22 21.28
C PRO A 391 7.36 -14.62 19.96
N VAL A 392 7.87 -15.15 18.85
CA VAL A 392 7.45 -14.73 17.51
C VAL A 392 6.10 -15.38 17.20
N PRO A 393 5.07 -14.61 16.82
CA PRO A 393 3.79 -15.15 16.38
C PRO A 393 3.93 -16.13 15.23
N ALA A 394 3.07 -17.15 15.21
CA ALA A 394 2.85 -17.92 14.00
C ALA A 394 2.19 -17.05 12.92
N LEU A 395 2.47 -17.38 11.65
CA LEU A 395 1.75 -16.81 10.52
C LEU A 395 0.28 -17.22 10.60
N ASP A 396 -0.62 -16.25 10.45
CA ASP A 396 -2.04 -16.54 10.24
C ASP A 396 -2.25 -17.34 8.95
N ARG A 397 -3.36 -18.08 8.88
CA ARG A 397 -3.70 -18.91 7.72
C ARG A 397 -4.07 -18.04 6.51
N ALA A 398 -3.63 -18.45 5.31
CA ALA A 398 -4.09 -17.85 4.06
C ALA A 398 -5.59 -18.07 3.85
N GLU A 399 -6.29 -16.99 3.49
CA GLU A 399 -7.71 -16.99 3.15
C GLU A 399 -7.91 -16.81 1.65
N TRP A 400 -9.05 -17.28 1.15
CA TRP A 400 -9.44 -17.10 -0.25
C TRP A 400 -10.33 -15.88 -0.38
N LEU A 401 -10.20 -15.18 -1.51
CA LEU A 401 -11.16 -14.16 -1.91
C LEU A 401 -12.56 -14.78 -1.98
N THR A 402 -13.54 -14.00 -1.53
CA THR A 402 -14.95 -14.38 -1.47
C THR A 402 -15.72 -13.73 -2.62
N MET A 403 -16.97 -14.14 -2.84
CA MET A 403 -17.83 -13.48 -3.83
C MET A 403 -18.09 -12.00 -3.51
N THR A 404 -18.05 -11.63 -2.24
CA THR A 404 -18.16 -10.24 -1.79
C THR A 404 -16.94 -9.41 -2.20
N ASP A 405 -15.76 -10.05 -2.27
CA ASP A 405 -14.54 -9.41 -2.75
C ASP A 405 -14.55 -9.25 -4.29
N MET A 406 -15.30 -10.09 -5.01
CA MET A 406 -15.34 -10.11 -6.48
C MET A 406 -16.48 -9.30 -7.07
N MET A 407 -17.68 -9.44 -6.51
CA MET A 407 -18.91 -8.91 -7.10
C MET A 407 -19.57 -7.86 -6.19
N GLY A 408 -18.90 -7.52 -5.08
CA GLY A 408 -19.36 -6.52 -4.14
C GLY A 408 -20.62 -6.93 -3.37
N ALA A 409 -21.62 -6.06 -3.33
CA ALA A 409 -22.80 -6.16 -2.46
C ALA A 409 -23.90 -7.13 -2.97
N MET A 410 -23.59 -8.03 -3.90
CA MET A 410 -24.55 -8.95 -4.55
C MET A 410 -25.20 -10.00 -3.63
N THR A 411 -24.90 -10.01 -2.32
CA THR A 411 -25.46 -10.96 -1.35
C THR A 411 -26.96 -10.75 -1.05
N GLY A 412 -27.62 -9.76 -1.65
CA GLY A 412 -29.04 -9.42 -1.41
C GLY A 412 -30.08 -10.02 -2.37
N HIS A 413 -29.69 -10.65 -3.49
CA HIS A 413 -30.66 -11.19 -4.46
C HIS A 413 -30.33 -12.64 -4.85
N GLY A 414 -30.99 -13.60 -4.18
CA GLY A 414 -31.11 -14.97 -4.70
C GLY A 414 -30.80 -16.14 -3.77
N GLY A 415 -30.70 -15.95 -2.45
CA GLY A 415 -30.49 -17.04 -1.49
C GLY A 415 -31.77 -17.40 -0.73
N HIS A 416 -32.51 -18.42 -1.18
CA HIS A 416 -33.52 -19.08 -0.36
C HIS A 416 -32.84 -19.76 0.84
N GLY A 417 -32.83 -19.08 1.99
CA GLY A 417 -32.43 -19.61 3.31
C GLY A 417 -33.63 -19.53 4.25
N GLY A 418 -34.03 -20.67 4.82
CA GLY A 418 -35.35 -20.92 5.40
C GLY A 418 -35.79 -20.02 6.56
N HIS A 419 -37.03 -19.56 6.49
CA HIS A 419 -37.76 -18.99 7.62
C HIS A 419 -38.25 -20.12 8.54
N GLY A 420 -37.62 -20.23 9.72
CA GLY A 420 -38.24 -20.79 10.91
C GLY A 420 -39.28 -19.79 11.45
N GLY A 421 -40.44 -20.32 11.84
CA GLY A 421 -41.67 -19.56 12.07
C GLY A 421 -41.82 -18.84 13.42
N HIS A 422 -43.10 -18.50 13.67
CA HIS A 422 -43.72 -17.80 14.80
C HIS A 422 -43.74 -16.26 14.66
N ASP A 423 -44.85 -15.53 14.84
CA ASP A 423 -46.24 -15.87 15.16
C ASP A 423 -47.16 -14.69 14.79
N ALA A 424 -48.45 -15.01 14.72
CA ALA A 424 -49.59 -14.17 14.36
C ALA A 424 -49.80 -12.91 15.22
N HIS A 425 -50.34 -11.85 14.60
CA HIS A 425 -51.45 -11.08 15.19
C HIS A 425 -52.33 -10.49 14.08
N ALA A 426 -53.63 -10.75 14.21
CA ALA A 426 -54.70 -10.36 13.29
C ALA A 426 -55.71 -9.44 14.00
N GLY A 427 -56.44 -8.65 13.19
CA GLY A 427 -57.64 -7.90 13.55
C GLY A 427 -57.36 -6.41 13.82
N HIS A 428 -58.09 -5.42 13.30
CA HIS A 428 -59.42 -5.27 12.68
C HIS A 428 -59.36 -3.96 11.85
N GLY A 429 -60.22 -3.58 10.91
CA GLY A 429 -61.50 -4.05 10.41
C GLY A 429 -61.89 -3.11 9.25
N ALA A 430 -62.58 -3.63 8.25
CA ALA A 430 -63.01 -2.88 7.08
C ALA A 430 -64.36 -2.20 7.32
N MET A 431 -64.55 -0.97 6.82
CA MET A 431 -65.83 -0.45 6.33
C MET A 431 -65.57 0.47 5.11
N PRO A 432 -66.46 0.48 4.10
CA PRO A 432 -66.20 1.05 2.77
C PRO A 432 -66.71 2.49 2.64
N MET A 433 -66.04 3.32 1.84
CA MET A 433 -66.60 4.58 1.35
C MET A 433 -66.37 4.74 -0.15
N ALA A 434 -67.47 5.03 -0.83
CA ALA A 434 -67.61 5.21 -2.26
C ALA A 434 -67.05 6.56 -2.73
N GLY A 435 -66.79 6.59 -4.04
CA GLY A 435 -66.39 7.69 -4.93
C GLY A 435 -66.34 9.11 -4.40
N MET A 436 -65.20 9.77 -4.61
CA MET A 436 -65.09 11.20 -4.77
C MET A 436 -64.12 11.55 -5.89
N ASP A 437 -64.56 12.52 -6.69
CA ASP A 437 -63.98 13.01 -7.94
C ASP A 437 -62.58 13.59 -7.83
N HIS A 438 -61.78 13.34 -8.87
CA HIS A 438 -60.52 14.01 -9.12
C HIS A 438 -60.77 15.41 -9.72
N ALA A 439 -60.95 16.42 -8.88
CA ALA A 439 -60.84 17.81 -9.32
C ALA A 439 -60.46 18.73 -8.15
N GLY A 440 -59.25 19.28 -8.21
CA GLY A 440 -58.82 20.39 -7.35
C GLY A 440 -57.85 20.01 -6.24
N MET A 441 -56.63 19.57 -6.60
CA MET A 441 -55.46 19.82 -5.74
C MET A 441 -54.56 20.84 -6.43
N ASP A 442 -54.47 22.00 -5.79
CA ASP A 442 -53.55 23.08 -6.10
C ASP A 442 -52.10 22.59 -5.88
N HIS A 443 -51.34 22.45 -6.97
CA HIS A 443 -49.94 22.02 -6.97
C HIS A 443 -48.96 23.15 -6.60
N SER A 444 -49.43 24.31 -6.13
CA SER A 444 -48.58 25.48 -5.90
C SER A 444 -47.92 25.55 -4.53
N GLN A 445 -47.48 24.42 -3.95
CA GLN A 445 -46.61 24.45 -2.76
C GLN A 445 -45.79 23.17 -2.53
N HIS A 446 -45.15 22.66 -3.59
CA HIS A 446 -43.95 21.84 -3.45
C HIS A 446 -42.80 22.49 -4.21
N ALA A 447 -42.35 23.64 -3.71
CA ALA A 447 -40.99 24.08 -3.97
C ALA A 447 -40.06 23.08 -3.27
N MET A 448 -39.79 21.97 -3.94
CA MET A 448 -38.65 21.12 -3.61
C MET A 448 -37.44 22.05 -3.69
N ALA A 449 -36.84 22.36 -2.53
CA ALA A 449 -35.51 22.94 -2.50
C ALA A 449 -34.65 22.11 -3.48
N PRO A 450 -33.84 22.74 -4.36
CA PRO A 450 -33.02 21.99 -5.30
C PRO A 450 -32.24 20.96 -4.47
N SER A 451 -32.52 19.67 -4.72
CA SER A 451 -31.72 18.62 -4.12
C SER A 451 -30.30 18.90 -4.58
N ASP A 452 -29.41 19.20 -3.64
CA ASP A 452 -27.98 19.28 -3.92
C ASP A 452 -27.56 17.90 -4.42
N ALA A 453 -27.63 17.70 -5.74
CA ALA A 453 -27.53 16.41 -6.40
C ALA A 453 -26.15 15.77 -6.18
N LEU A 454 -25.19 16.57 -5.72
CA LEU A 454 -23.82 16.18 -5.42
C LEU A 454 -23.57 16.06 -3.90
N ARG A 455 -24.57 16.20 -3.04
CA ARG A 455 -24.40 16.04 -1.58
C ARG A 455 -23.89 14.65 -1.21
N VAL A 456 -24.38 13.62 -1.91
CA VAL A 456 -23.99 12.21 -1.70
C VAL A 456 -23.28 11.72 -2.96
N PRO A 457 -22.22 10.90 -2.85
CA PRO A 457 -21.54 10.31 -4.00
C PRO A 457 -22.50 9.53 -4.92
N SER A 458 -22.32 9.65 -6.23
CA SER A 458 -23.01 8.77 -7.19
C SER A 458 -22.74 7.30 -6.86
N LYS A 459 -23.81 6.50 -6.86
CA LYS A 459 -23.77 5.06 -6.56
C LYS A 459 -23.77 4.19 -7.82
N THR A 460 -24.10 4.75 -8.97
CA THR A 460 -24.14 4.02 -10.23
C THR A 460 -22.73 3.90 -10.80
N ALA A 461 -22.29 2.67 -11.05
CA ALA A 461 -21.06 2.38 -11.78
C ALA A 461 -21.19 2.75 -13.26
N ARG A 462 -20.19 3.43 -13.81
CA ARG A 462 -20.17 3.85 -15.23
C ARG A 462 -18.89 3.38 -15.91
N HIS A 463 -18.96 2.19 -16.49
CA HIS A 463 -17.84 1.60 -17.23
C HIS A 463 -17.58 2.29 -18.57
N ALA A 464 -16.36 2.74 -18.79
CA ALA A 464 -15.90 3.26 -20.06
C ALA A 464 -15.84 2.16 -21.14
N ARG A 465 -15.97 2.55 -22.42
CA ARG A 465 -15.89 1.59 -23.54
C ARG A 465 -14.54 0.86 -23.61
N THR A 466 -13.48 1.51 -23.15
CA THR A 466 -12.11 0.98 -23.10
C THR A 466 -11.95 -0.19 -22.12
N GLU A 467 -12.82 -0.31 -21.13
CA GLU A 467 -12.82 -1.41 -20.15
C GLU A 467 -13.34 -2.73 -20.69
N TYR A 468 -13.90 -2.75 -21.91
CA TYR A 468 -14.34 -3.97 -22.60
C TYR A 468 -13.22 -4.60 -23.45
N GLY A 469 -11.98 -4.09 -23.31
CA GLY A 469 -10.79 -4.59 -23.96
C GLY A 469 -10.14 -5.77 -23.24
N ALA A 470 -9.04 -6.26 -23.81
CA ALA A 470 -8.29 -7.41 -23.29
C ALA A 470 -7.41 -7.09 -22.05
N SER A 471 -7.33 -5.82 -21.64
CA SER A 471 -6.56 -5.33 -20.48
C SER A 471 -7.37 -5.32 -19.17
N THR A 472 -8.62 -5.81 -19.20
CA THR A 472 -9.55 -5.75 -18.07
C THR A 472 -10.22 -7.10 -17.86
N ASP A 473 -9.97 -7.73 -16.71
CA ASP A 473 -10.53 -9.05 -16.35
C ASP A 473 -11.98 -8.98 -15.90
N MET A 474 -12.32 -7.94 -15.13
CA MET A 474 -13.61 -7.82 -14.48
C MET A 474 -14.07 -6.37 -14.45
N ARG A 475 -15.37 -6.19 -14.23
CA ARG A 475 -16.08 -4.92 -14.09
C ARG A 475 -17.15 -5.15 -13.02
N VAL A 476 -17.16 -4.34 -11.98
CA VAL A 476 -18.01 -4.54 -10.81
C VAL A 476 -19.19 -3.58 -10.88
N ASP A 477 -20.38 -4.07 -11.19
CA ASP A 477 -21.56 -3.18 -11.26
C ASP A 477 -22.08 -2.76 -9.87
N MET A 478 -21.85 -3.60 -8.85
CA MET A 478 -22.46 -3.47 -7.51
C MET A 478 -21.40 -3.42 -6.40
N ALA A 479 -20.41 -2.54 -6.56
CA ALA A 479 -19.35 -2.40 -5.57
C ALA A 479 -19.87 -1.98 -4.18
N ARG A 480 -19.13 -2.43 -3.18
CA ARG A 480 -19.37 -2.09 -1.78
C ARG A 480 -18.83 -0.69 -1.52
N THR A 481 -19.57 0.09 -0.76
CA THR A 481 -19.13 1.44 -0.35
C THR A 481 -18.68 1.49 1.10
N ASN A 482 -18.75 0.37 1.83
CA ASN A 482 -18.50 0.34 3.25
C ASN A 482 -17.00 0.58 3.58
N LEU A 483 -16.74 1.24 4.70
CA LEU A 483 -15.40 1.60 5.17
C LEU A 483 -14.95 0.76 6.39
N ASP A 484 -15.85 -0.05 6.93
CA ASP A 484 -15.70 -0.85 8.16
C ASP A 484 -15.23 -2.30 7.89
N ASP A 485 -14.89 -2.63 6.65
CA ASP A 485 -14.29 -3.93 6.32
C ASP A 485 -12.77 -3.88 6.51
N PRO A 486 -12.19 -4.68 7.42
CA PRO A 486 -10.74 -4.76 7.60
C PRO A 486 -10.01 -5.45 6.43
N GLY A 487 -10.75 -6.10 5.53
CA GLY A 487 -10.21 -6.79 4.37
C GLY A 487 -9.86 -8.26 4.64
N ILE A 488 -9.49 -8.94 3.56
CA ILE A 488 -9.21 -10.39 3.57
C ILE A 488 -8.11 -10.80 4.55
N GLY A 489 -8.29 -11.93 5.24
CA GLY A 489 -7.36 -12.44 6.24
C GLY A 489 -7.45 -11.74 7.60
N LEU A 490 -8.29 -10.70 7.71
CA LEU A 490 -8.49 -9.92 8.95
C LEU A 490 -9.94 -9.99 9.46
N ARG A 491 -10.88 -10.45 8.62
CA ARG A 491 -12.27 -10.72 9.02
C ARG A 491 -12.30 -11.87 10.00
N ASN A 492 -13.04 -11.72 11.10
CA ASN A 492 -13.31 -12.78 12.09
C ASN A 492 -12.04 -13.45 12.69
N ASN A 493 -10.90 -12.77 12.70
CA ASN A 493 -9.63 -13.32 13.22
C ASN A 493 -9.51 -13.22 14.76
N GLY A 494 -10.55 -12.74 15.44
CA GLY A 494 -10.60 -12.58 16.90
C GLY A 494 -9.90 -11.33 17.44
N ARG A 495 -9.41 -10.44 16.56
CA ARG A 495 -8.69 -9.20 16.92
C ARG A 495 -9.51 -7.98 16.51
N ARG A 496 -9.39 -6.86 17.25
CA ARG A 496 -9.93 -5.57 16.81
C ARG A 496 -8.98 -4.97 15.77
N VAL A 497 -9.43 -4.81 14.54
CA VAL A 497 -8.61 -4.31 13.43
C VAL A 497 -9.00 -2.86 13.12
N LEU A 498 -8.02 -1.98 12.88
CA LEU A 498 -8.27 -0.62 12.41
C LEU A 498 -8.85 -0.65 10.99
N THR A 499 -9.95 0.06 10.77
CA THR A 499 -10.59 0.22 9.45
C THR A 499 -10.60 1.69 9.02
N LEU A 500 -11.01 1.97 7.78
CA LEU A 500 -11.20 3.36 7.32
C LEU A 500 -12.34 4.05 8.07
N ALA A 501 -13.36 3.30 8.50
CA ALA A 501 -14.48 3.81 9.29
C ALA A 501 -14.08 4.28 10.70
N ASP A 502 -12.99 3.74 11.27
CA ASP A 502 -12.49 4.16 12.58
C ASP A 502 -11.71 5.49 12.51
N GLN A 503 -11.26 5.91 11.32
CA GLN A 503 -10.35 7.04 11.18
C GLN A 503 -11.12 8.34 11.04
N HIS A 504 -11.07 9.18 12.08
CA HIS A 504 -11.71 10.50 12.07
C HIS A 504 -10.65 11.59 12.26
N THR A 505 -10.36 12.36 11.22
CA THR A 505 -9.35 13.44 11.30
C THR A 505 -9.82 14.56 12.21
N ILE A 506 -8.95 14.94 13.16
CA ILE A 506 -9.22 16.04 14.08
C ILE A 506 -9.22 17.36 13.29
N GLY A 507 -10.25 18.18 13.52
CA GLY A 507 -10.42 19.48 12.85
C GLY A 507 -11.35 19.45 11.64
N GLY A 508 -11.83 18.27 11.22
CA GLY A 508 -12.78 18.15 10.12
C GLY A 508 -12.19 18.50 8.75
N ALA A 509 -13.07 18.75 7.78
CA ALA A 509 -12.69 19.10 6.41
C ALA A 509 -11.96 20.46 6.33
N MET A 510 -10.97 20.57 5.45
CA MET A 510 -10.18 21.78 5.18
C MET A 510 -10.99 22.85 4.46
N ASP A 511 -11.95 22.43 3.63
CA ASP A 511 -12.78 23.34 2.86
C ASP A 511 -14.25 22.88 2.96
N ALA A 512 -15.09 23.82 3.40
CA ALA A 512 -16.50 23.57 3.72
C ALA A 512 -17.40 23.48 2.48
N ARG A 513 -16.89 23.77 1.28
CA ARG A 513 -17.67 23.71 0.04
C ARG A 513 -18.06 22.27 -0.28
N GLY A 514 -19.24 22.10 -0.88
CA GLY A 514 -19.58 20.85 -1.58
C GLY A 514 -18.81 20.72 -2.89
N PRO A 515 -18.75 19.52 -3.50
CA PRO A 515 -18.14 19.35 -4.81
C PRO A 515 -18.96 20.02 -5.91
N GLY A 516 -18.28 20.62 -6.89
CA GLY A 516 -18.90 21.18 -8.09
C GLY A 516 -19.14 20.15 -9.20
N ARG A 517 -18.43 19.02 -9.18
CA ARG A 517 -18.58 17.88 -10.10
C ARG A 517 -17.97 16.61 -9.54
N GLU A 518 -18.29 15.49 -10.16
CA GLU A 518 -17.65 14.20 -9.89
C GLU A 518 -16.69 13.79 -11.02
N VAL A 519 -15.61 13.09 -10.65
CA VAL A 519 -14.74 12.34 -11.53
C VAL A 519 -14.77 10.90 -11.05
N GLU A 520 -15.33 10.01 -11.86
CA GLU A 520 -15.30 8.57 -11.58
C GLU A 520 -14.21 7.94 -12.42
N LEU A 521 -13.38 7.10 -11.78
CA LEU A 521 -12.38 6.29 -12.44
C LEU A 521 -12.44 4.87 -11.90
N HIS A 522 -12.20 3.93 -12.81
CA HIS A 522 -12.18 2.50 -12.54
C HIS A 522 -10.74 2.00 -12.51
N LEU A 523 -10.30 1.45 -11.38
CA LEU A 523 -9.03 0.74 -11.27
C LEU A 523 -9.20 -0.60 -11.96
N THR A 524 -8.56 -0.76 -13.11
CA THR A 524 -8.73 -1.93 -13.98
C THR A 524 -7.42 -2.67 -14.16
N GLY A 525 -7.49 -3.98 -14.34
CA GLY A 525 -6.33 -4.77 -14.67
C GLY A 525 -6.66 -6.12 -15.27
N ASN A 526 -5.61 -6.79 -15.75
CA ASN A 526 -5.67 -8.17 -16.22
C ASN A 526 -4.48 -8.93 -15.64
N MET A 527 -4.76 -9.94 -14.83
CA MET A 527 -3.75 -10.72 -14.12
C MET A 527 -2.93 -11.58 -15.11
N GLU A 528 -3.58 -12.20 -16.10
CA GLU A 528 -2.91 -13.08 -17.08
C GLU A 528 -1.85 -12.34 -17.90
N ARG A 529 -2.11 -11.07 -18.24
CA ARG A 529 -1.24 -10.19 -19.03
C ARG A 529 -0.41 -9.24 -18.18
N TYR A 530 -0.68 -9.21 -16.87
CA TYR A 530 -0.11 -8.27 -15.92
C TYR A 530 -0.19 -6.81 -16.39
N THR A 531 -1.39 -6.39 -16.81
CA THR A 531 -1.67 -5.02 -17.22
C THR A 531 -2.48 -4.32 -16.15
N TRP A 532 -2.12 -3.07 -15.84
CA TRP A 532 -2.71 -2.29 -14.77
C TRP A 532 -3.01 -0.89 -15.28
N SER A 533 -4.18 -0.33 -14.97
CA SER A 533 -4.68 0.89 -15.63
C SER A 533 -5.81 1.57 -14.85
N PHE A 534 -6.17 2.78 -15.32
CA PHE A 534 -7.50 3.35 -15.03
C PHE A 534 -8.38 3.24 -16.29
N ASP A 535 -9.66 2.96 -16.13
CA ASP A 535 -10.68 2.90 -17.19
C ASP A 535 -10.25 2.03 -18.40
N GLY A 536 -9.47 0.98 -18.17
CA GLY A 536 -8.91 0.08 -19.20
C GLY A 536 -7.75 0.67 -20.02
N VAL A 537 -7.23 1.85 -19.67
CA VAL A 537 -6.19 2.57 -20.41
C VAL A 537 -4.92 2.74 -19.57
N GLU A 538 -3.82 2.12 -19.99
CA GLU A 538 -2.50 2.25 -19.36
C GLU A 538 -1.93 3.65 -19.55
N PHE A 539 -1.05 4.10 -18.64
CA PHE A 539 -0.51 5.46 -18.63
C PHE A 539 0.05 5.94 -19.98
N GLY A 540 0.87 5.13 -20.65
CA GLY A 540 1.47 5.47 -21.95
C GLY A 540 0.47 5.72 -23.10
N LYS A 541 -0.82 5.44 -22.87
CA LYS A 541 -1.93 5.68 -23.82
C LYS A 541 -2.97 6.66 -23.27
N SER A 542 -2.82 7.09 -22.02
CA SER A 542 -3.80 7.93 -21.32
C SER A 542 -3.55 9.42 -21.55
N THR A 543 -4.60 10.22 -21.44
CA THR A 543 -4.50 11.68 -21.38
C THR A 543 -4.52 12.15 -19.92
N PRO A 544 -3.93 13.32 -19.61
CA PRO A 544 -4.01 13.89 -18.27
C PRO A 544 -5.45 14.15 -17.83
N ILE A 545 -5.67 14.07 -16.52
CA ILE A 545 -6.92 14.46 -15.87
C ILE A 545 -6.82 15.93 -15.50
N PHE A 546 -7.76 16.74 -15.98
CA PHE A 546 -7.75 18.18 -15.73
C PHE A 546 -8.60 18.54 -14.52
N PHE A 547 -7.97 19.23 -13.57
CA PHE A 547 -8.62 19.93 -12.46
C PHE A 547 -8.52 21.44 -12.69
N LYS A 548 -9.64 22.13 -12.63
CA LYS A 548 -9.67 23.60 -12.70
C LYS A 548 -9.16 24.15 -11.39
N HIS A 549 -8.17 25.04 -11.46
CA HIS A 549 -7.61 25.65 -10.27
C HIS A 549 -8.70 26.33 -9.39
N GLY A 550 -8.70 26.01 -8.10
CA GLY A 550 -9.65 26.50 -7.10
C GLY A 550 -10.98 25.76 -7.04
N GLU A 551 -11.25 24.81 -7.94
CA GLU A 551 -12.44 23.97 -7.86
C GLU A 551 -12.33 22.96 -6.73
N ARG A 552 -13.48 22.59 -6.15
CA ARG A 552 -13.61 21.42 -5.27
C ARG A 552 -14.40 20.38 -6.03
N LEU A 553 -13.83 19.19 -6.16
CA LEU A 553 -14.42 18.10 -6.92
C LEU A 553 -14.47 16.84 -6.06
N ARG A 554 -15.41 15.97 -6.37
CA ARG A 554 -15.43 14.61 -5.83
C ARG A 554 -14.73 13.69 -6.80
N VAL A 555 -13.81 12.90 -6.29
CA VAL A 555 -13.26 11.75 -6.98
C VAL A 555 -13.95 10.50 -6.46
N ILE A 556 -14.31 9.59 -7.36
CA ILE A 556 -14.83 8.27 -7.05
C ILE A 556 -13.88 7.26 -7.67
N LEU A 557 -13.32 6.38 -6.84
CA LEU A 557 -12.52 5.25 -7.29
C LEU A 557 -13.30 3.96 -7.16
N HIS A 558 -13.35 3.21 -8.24
CA HIS A 558 -13.99 1.91 -8.31
C HIS A 558 -12.93 0.85 -8.53
N ASN A 559 -12.74 -0.08 -7.60
CA ASN A 559 -11.81 -1.17 -7.80
C ASN A 559 -12.46 -2.35 -8.55
N ASP A 560 -12.17 -2.42 -9.84
CA ASP A 560 -12.54 -3.50 -10.75
C ASP A 560 -11.44 -4.57 -10.84
N THR A 561 -10.67 -4.76 -9.77
CA THR A 561 -9.66 -5.82 -9.69
C THR A 561 -9.77 -6.60 -8.39
N MET A 562 -9.04 -7.71 -8.35
CA MET A 562 -8.96 -8.65 -7.22
C MET A 562 -7.97 -8.24 -6.14
N MET A 563 -7.23 -7.16 -6.35
CA MET A 563 -6.14 -6.71 -5.49
C MET A 563 -6.48 -5.41 -4.80
N THR A 564 -5.92 -5.20 -3.61
CA THR A 564 -6.04 -3.90 -2.93
C THR A 564 -5.02 -2.94 -3.51
N HIS A 565 -5.44 -1.75 -3.94
CA HIS A 565 -4.54 -0.73 -4.51
C HIS A 565 -4.41 0.47 -3.57
N PRO A 566 -3.20 0.79 -3.07
CA PRO A 566 -2.96 2.01 -2.32
C PRO A 566 -2.82 3.18 -3.31
N MET A 567 -3.88 3.97 -3.47
CA MET A 567 -3.92 5.04 -4.47
C MET A 567 -3.39 6.35 -3.87
N HIS A 568 -2.33 6.89 -4.47
CA HIS A 568 -1.63 8.09 -3.99
C HIS A 568 -1.74 9.24 -5.00
N LEU A 569 -2.34 10.36 -4.56
CA LEU A 569 -2.41 11.61 -5.32
C LEU A 569 -1.38 12.59 -4.78
N HIS A 570 -0.49 13.07 -5.64
CA HIS A 570 0.53 14.04 -5.26
C HIS A 570 -0.06 15.46 -5.11
N GLY A 571 0.60 16.29 -4.31
CA GLY A 571 0.41 17.74 -4.24
C GLY A 571 -0.87 18.24 -3.59
N MET A 572 -1.85 17.38 -3.33
CA MET A 572 -3.16 17.73 -2.77
C MET A 572 -3.60 16.68 -1.75
N TRP A 573 -4.52 17.07 -0.87
CA TRP A 573 -5.15 16.15 0.08
C TRP A 573 -6.39 15.48 -0.49
N SER A 574 -6.58 14.21 -0.12
CA SER A 574 -7.81 13.46 -0.36
C SER A 574 -8.64 13.44 0.92
N GLU A 575 -9.78 14.14 0.93
CA GLU A 575 -10.72 14.14 2.04
C GLU A 575 -11.74 13.02 1.85
N LEU A 576 -11.41 11.81 2.33
CA LEU A 576 -12.24 10.60 2.27
C LEU A 576 -13.63 10.88 2.82
N GLU A 577 -14.65 10.44 2.08
CA GLU A 577 -16.04 10.54 2.47
C GLU A 577 -16.57 9.19 2.98
N ALA A 578 -17.43 9.23 3.99
CA ALA A 578 -18.29 8.11 4.35
C ALA A 578 -19.39 7.90 3.28
N PRO A 579 -20.10 6.75 3.27
CA PRO A 579 -21.10 6.43 2.26
C PRO A 579 -22.27 7.43 2.14
N ASP A 580 -22.49 8.23 3.19
CA ASP A 580 -23.52 9.27 3.24
C ASP A 580 -23.03 10.65 2.74
N GLY A 581 -21.77 10.75 2.32
CA GLY A 581 -21.11 11.97 1.86
C GLY A 581 -20.50 12.82 2.97
N SER A 582 -20.54 12.36 4.23
CA SER A 582 -19.87 13.08 5.32
C SER A 582 -18.36 12.90 5.28
N PHE A 583 -17.62 13.90 5.76
CA PHE A 583 -16.16 13.82 5.88
C PHE A 583 -15.76 12.74 6.89
N GLN A 584 -14.91 11.81 6.46
CA GLN A 584 -14.36 10.73 7.29
C GLN A 584 -12.94 11.08 7.75
N ALA A 585 -11.98 11.10 6.82
CA ALA A 585 -10.57 11.31 7.12
C ALA A 585 -9.86 12.05 5.99
N ARG A 586 -8.80 12.78 6.34
CA ARG A 586 -7.84 13.33 5.38
C ARG A 586 -6.69 12.35 5.20
N ARG A 587 -6.39 12.00 3.95
CA ARG A 587 -5.41 11.00 3.55
C ARG A 587 -4.60 11.51 2.35
N HIS A 588 -3.35 11.06 2.21
CA HIS A 588 -2.60 11.23 0.96
C HIS A 588 -2.55 9.93 0.15
N THR A 589 -2.72 8.78 0.81
CA THR A 589 -2.78 7.46 0.19
C THR A 589 -4.00 6.74 0.70
N ILE A 590 -4.87 6.26 -0.20
CA ILE A 590 -6.10 5.54 0.19
C ILE A 590 -6.06 4.11 -0.37
N PRO A 591 -6.07 3.07 0.48
CA PRO A 591 -6.20 1.69 0.02
C PRO A 591 -7.63 1.43 -0.47
N VAL A 592 -7.77 0.99 -1.71
CA VAL A 592 -9.05 0.60 -2.31
C VAL A 592 -9.11 -0.91 -2.42
N GLN A 593 -9.97 -1.54 -1.63
CA GLN A 593 -10.12 -3.00 -1.58
C GLN A 593 -10.83 -3.54 -2.84
N PRO A 594 -10.74 -4.85 -3.13
CA PRO A 594 -11.46 -5.48 -4.23
C PRO A 594 -12.98 -5.26 -4.15
N ALA A 595 -13.58 -4.96 -5.29
CA ALA A 595 -15.00 -4.63 -5.43
C ALA A 595 -15.48 -3.53 -4.46
N GLN A 596 -14.59 -2.60 -4.11
CA GLN A 596 -14.89 -1.44 -3.29
C GLN A 596 -14.99 -0.18 -4.16
N ARG A 597 -15.95 0.67 -3.82
CA ARG A 597 -16.12 2.02 -4.36
C ARG A 597 -15.93 3.01 -3.21
N ILE A 598 -14.89 3.83 -3.31
CA ILE A 598 -14.62 4.91 -2.36
C ILE A 598 -14.82 6.26 -3.03
N SER A 599 -15.14 7.28 -2.24
CA SER A 599 -15.12 8.67 -2.73
C SER A 599 -14.36 9.57 -1.78
N PHE A 600 -13.78 10.62 -2.34
CA PHE A 600 -13.08 11.64 -1.58
C PHE A 600 -13.18 12.98 -2.28
N LEU A 601 -13.12 14.05 -1.50
CA LEU A 601 -13.09 15.41 -2.01
C LEU A 601 -11.64 15.87 -2.18
N VAL A 602 -11.39 16.57 -3.28
CA VAL A 602 -10.11 17.23 -3.58
C VAL A 602 -10.38 18.70 -3.78
N THR A 603 -9.56 19.55 -3.16
CA THR A 603 -9.51 20.98 -3.47
C THR A 603 -8.30 21.19 -4.38
N ALA A 604 -8.53 21.63 -5.61
CA ALA A 604 -7.48 21.78 -6.62
C ALA A 604 -6.74 23.12 -6.44
N ASP A 605 -6.01 23.27 -5.33
CA ASP A 605 -5.31 24.50 -4.93
C ASP A 605 -3.80 24.48 -5.25
N ALA A 606 -3.28 23.37 -5.76
CA ALA A 606 -1.88 23.19 -6.10
C ALA A 606 -1.68 23.26 -7.63
N LEU A 607 -1.35 24.44 -8.17
CA LEU A 607 -1.05 24.61 -9.60
C LEU A 607 0.11 23.71 -10.06
N GLY A 608 -0.03 23.09 -11.22
CA GLY A 608 1.05 22.31 -11.84
C GLY A 608 0.61 20.95 -12.38
N ARG A 609 1.61 20.09 -12.58
CA ARG A 609 1.46 18.72 -13.07
C ARG A 609 1.81 17.78 -11.93
N TRP A 610 0.90 16.87 -11.62
CA TRP A 610 0.97 15.97 -10.46
C TRP A 610 0.81 14.52 -10.89
N ALA A 611 1.50 13.63 -10.18
CA ALA A 611 1.32 12.21 -10.35
C ALA A 611 0.10 11.71 -9.54
N TRP A 612 -0.62 10.74 -10.09
CA TRP A 612 -1.64 10.00 -9.37
C TRP A 612 -1.58 8.53 -9.78
N HIS A 613 -1.22 7.65 -8.84
CA HIS A 613 -0.95 6.25 -9.18
C HIS A 613 -1.19 5.28 -8.05
N CYS A 614 -1.21 4.00 -8.40
CA CYS A 614 -1.10 2.93 -7.43
C CYS A 614 0.32 2.90 -6.86
N HIS A 615 0.45 2.80 -5.54
CA HIS A 615 1.75 2.73 -4.86
C HIS A 615 2.30 1.30 -4.76
N LEU A 616 1.65 0.33 -5.42
CA LEU A 616 2.32 -0.92 -5.79
C LEU A 616 3.21 -0.65 -7.01
N MET A 617 4.53 -0.68 -6.81
CA MET A 617 5.53 -0.26 -7.80
C MET A 617 5.37 -1.01 -9.13
N LEU A 618 5.05 -2.31 -9.08
CA LEU A 618 4.85 -3.10 -10.29
C LEU A 618 3.56 -2.70 -11.04
N HIS A 619 2.51 -2.27 -10.33
CA HIS A 619 1.27 -1.78 -10.95
C HIS A 619 1.48 -0.39 -11.56
N MET A 620 2.23 0.47 -10.86
CA MET A 620 2.61 1.79 -11.36
C MET A 620 3.35 1.66 -12.70
N ASP A 621 4.44 0.88 -12.74
CA ASP A 621 5.26 0.69 -13.94
C ASP A 621 4.47 0.02 -15.08
N ALA A 622 3.58 -0.91 -14.75
CA ALA A 622 2.72 -1.56 -15.73
C ALA A 622 1.58 -0.68 -16.26
N GLY A 623 1.31 0.48 -15.64
CA GLY A 623 0.47 1.53 -16.23
C GLY A 623 -0.68 2.06 -15.38
N MET A 624 -0.85 1.64 -14.11
CA MET A 624 -1.87 2.21 -13.20
C MET A 624 -1.40 3.56 -12.64
N PHE A 625 -1.29 4.51 -13.57
CA PHE A 625 -0.78 5.85 -13.36
C PHE A 625 -1.57 6.84 -14.22
N ARG A 626 -1.77 8.04 -13.68
CA ARG A 626 -2.32 9.20 -14.36
C ARG A 626 -1.50 10.44 -14.03
N GLU A 627 -1.40 11.30 -15.04
CA GLU A 627 -1.02 12.69 -14.82
C GLU A 627 -2.29 13.49 -14.47
N VAL A 628 -2.20 14.32 -13.45
CA VAL A 628 -3.22 15.32 -13.10
C VAL A 628 -2.65 16.70 -13.39
N VAL A 629 -3.40 17.52 -14.13
CA VAL A 629 -3.04 18.90 -14.44
C VAL A 629 -4.00 19.83 -13.73
N VAL A 630 -3.46 20.70 -12.86
CA VAL A 630 -4.20 21.76 -12.18
C VAL A 630 -3.87 23.09 -12.87
N ALA A 631 -4.88 23.69 -13.52
CA ALA A 631 -4.70 24.90 -14.34
C ALA A 631 -5.90 25.86 -14.30
#